data_AF-A0A8H7R150-F1
#
_entry.id   AF-A0A8H7R150-F1
#
_cell.length_a   1.000
_cell.length_b   1.000
_cell.length_c   1.000
_cell.angle_alpha   90.00
_cell.angle_beta   90.00
_cell.angle_gamma   90.00
#
_symmetry.space_group_name_H-M   'P 1'
#
loop_
_entity.id
_entity.type
_entity.pdbx_description
1 polymer ?
#
loop_
_entity_poly.entity_id
_entity_poly.type
_entity_poly.pdbx_seq_one_letter_code
_entity_poly.pdbx_strand_id
1 'polypeptide(L)'
;MSMSRNLVVYRQLLREVNQQYTKGANNPTFAAELKAIYRKNQTIEDASKVAALNNNAENVLTFLTSSRKHKELRALYSAIVMEQKRRIELSANRVGLNLPKMYDPENPQPLTSKKEEELV
;
A
#
# COMPACT_ATOMS: atom_id res chain seq x y z
N MET A 1 -12.00 8.32 -33.53
CA MET A 1 -12.01 6.89 -33.12
C MET A 1 -12.39 6.80 -31.64
N SER A 2 -13.67 6.59 -31.32
CA SER A 2 -14.10 6.38 -29.93
C SER A 2 -13.88 4.91 -29.58
N MET A 3 -12.78 4.60 -28.87
CA MET A 3 -12.65 3.28 -28.25
C MET A 3 -13.74 3.16 -27.19
N SER A 4 -14.61 2.15 -27.31
CA SER A 4 -15.67 1.87 -26.33
C SER A 4 -15.07 1.83 -24.92
N ARG A 5 -15.55 2.70 -24.03
CA ARG A 5 -15.10 2.88 -22.62
C ARG A 5 -14.72 1.56 -21.92
N ASN A 6 -15.51 0.50 -22.14
CA ASN A 6 -15.30 -0.84 -21.57
C ASN A 6 -13.94 -1.45 -21.92
N LEU A 7 -13.49 -1.30 -23.17
CA LEU A 7 -12.22 -1.87 -23.63
C LEU A 7 -11.02 -1.13 -23.05
N VAL A 8 -11.16 0.18 -22.82
CA VAL A 8 -10.11 1.00 -22.20
C VAL A 8 -9.93 0.57 -20.75
N VAL A 9 -11.02 0.52 -19.98
CA VAL A 9 -10.99 0.09 -18.57
C VAL A 9 -10.47 -1.33 -18.45
N TYR A 10 -10.94 -2.26 -19.27
CA TYR A 10 -10.46 -3.64 -19.30
C TYR A 10 -8.94 -3.75 -19.52
N ARG A 11 -8.40 -3.01 -20.50
CA ARG A 11 -6.95 -3.02 -20.79
C ARG A 11 -6.15 -2.44 -19.63
N GLN A 12 -6.64 -1.38 -18.99
CA GLN A 12 -5.99 -0.79 -17.83
C GLN A 12 -5.99 -1.76 -16.64
N LEU A 13 -7.12 -2.41 -16.37
CA LEU A 13 -7.27 -3.37 -15.28
C LEU A 13 -6.37 -4.58 -15.48
N LEU A 14 -6.29 -5.12 -16.70
CA LEU A 14 -5.34 -6.19 -17.04
C LEU A 14 -3.88 -5.77 -16.86
N ARG A 15 -3.52 -4.53 -17.19
CA ARG A 15 -2.16 -4.02 -16.99
C ARG A 15 -1.82 -3.94 -15.50
N GLU A 16 -2.71 -3.38 -14.69
CA GLU A 16 -2.53 -3.29 -13.25
C GLU A 16 -2.43 -4.66 -12.58
N VAL A 17 -3.33 -5.58 -12.92
CA VAL A 17 -3.29 -6.96 -12.37
C VAL A 17 -1.99 -7.66 -12.77
N ASN A 18 -1.57 -7.54 -14.03
CA ASN A 18 -0.31 -8.13 -14.48
C ASN A 18 0.92 -7.53 -13.80
N GLN A 19 0.91 -6.23 -13.57
CA GLN A 19 2.02 -5.53 -12.92
C GLN A 19 2.14 -5.89 -11.44
N GLN A 20 1.00 -6.00 -10.73
CA GLN A 20 0.99 -6.18 -9.27
C GLN A 20 1.02 -7.66 -8.85
N TYR A 21 0.27 -8.53 -9.54
CA TYR A 21 0.05 -9.91 -9.10
C TYR A 21 0.71 -10.94 -10.02
N THR A 22 0.72 -10.73 -11.34
CA THR A 22 1.28 -11.74 -12.26
C THR A 22 2.80 -11.67 -12.33
N LYS A 23 3.40 -10.50 -12.54
CA LYS A 23 4.87 -10.36 -12.67
C LYS A 23 5.61 -10.54 -11.34
N GLY A 24 5.00 -10.10 -10.23
CA GLY A 24 5.61 -10.18 -8.91
C GLY A 24 5.49 -11.56 -8.26
N ALA A 25 4.36 -12.25 -8.45
CA ALA A 25 4.08 -13.53 -7.79
C ALA A 25 4.05 -14.73 -8.77
N ASN A 26 4.35 -14.52 -10.06
CA ASN A 26 4.30 -15.54 -11.12
C ASN A 26 2.96 -16.31 -11.22
N ASN A 27 1.86 -15.71 -10.76
CA ASN A 27 0.55 -16.36 -10.73
C ASN A 27 -0.37 -15.79 -11.83
N PRO A 28 -0.66 -16.54 -12.91
CA PRO A 28 -1.54 -16.09 -13.99
C PRO A 28 -3.04 -16.17 -13.67
N THR A 29 -3.41 -16.75 -12.53
CA THR A 29 -4.82 -17.05 -12.17
C THR A 29 -5.68 -15.80 -12.15
N PHE A 30 -5.21 -14.71 -11.53
CA PHE A 30 -5.98 -13.45 -11.46
C PHE A 30 -6.26 -12.84 -12.83
N ALA A 31 -5.29 -12.91 -13.76
CA ALA A 31 -5.50 -12.42 -15.11
C ALA A 31 -6.46 -13.33 -15.91
N ALA A 32 -6.45 -14.64 -15.65
CA ALA A 32 -7.38 -15.59 -16.25
C ALA A 32 -8.82 -15.39 -15.74
N GLU A 33 -9.00 -15.19 -14.43
CA GLU A 33 -10.29 -14.90 -13.81
C GLU A 33 -10.89 -13.59 -14.35
N LEU A 34 -10.09 -12.53 -14.44
CA LEU A 34 -10.54 -11.25 -15.01
C LEU A 34 -11.04 -11.44 -16.46
N LYS A 35 -10.30 -12.20 -17.28
CA LYS A 35 -10.72 -12.53 -18.64
C LYS A 35 -12.03 -13.34 -18.64
N ALA A 36 -12.19 -14.29 -17.73
CA ALA A 36 -13.38 -15.11 -17.62
C ALA A 36 -14.62 -14.26 -17.25
N ILE A 37 -14.48 -13.31 -16.32
CA ILE A 37 -15.56 -12.39 -15.93
C ILE A 37 -16.01 -11.53 -17.12
N TYR A 38 -15.06 -10.94 -17.86
CA TYR A 38 -15.40 -10.13 -19.03
C TYR A 38 -16.05 -10.95 -20.16
N ARG A 39 -15.59 -12.19 -20.37
CA ARG A 39 -16.22 -13.11 -21.34
C ARG A 39 -17.63 -13.51 -20.92
N LYS A 40 -17.85 -13.80 -19.64
CA LYS A 40 -19.17 -14.18 -19.10
C LYS A 40 -20.20 -13.07 -19.29
N ASN A 41 -19.78 -11.81 -19.19
CA ASN A 41 -20.66 -10.64 -19.31
C ASN A 41 -20.72 -10.06 -20.73
N GLN A 42 -20.18 -10.75 -21.74
CA GLN A 42 -20.10 -10.24 -23.12
C GLN A 42 -21.48 -10.13 -23.81
N THR A 43 -22.43 -10.98 -23.44
CA THR A 43 -23.75 -11.09 -24.08
C THR A 43 -24.83 -10.28 -23.35
N ILE A 44 -24.47 -9.42 -22.41
CA ILE A 44 -25.43 -8.59 -21.67
C ILE A 44 -25.77 -7.38 -22.53
N GLU A 45 -27.03 -7.27 -22.95
CA GLU A 45 -27.54 -6.15 -23.75
C GLU A 45 -28.25 -5.07 -22.91
N ASP A 46 -28.56 -5.37 -21.66
CA ASP A 46 -29.22 -4.43 -20.74
C ASP A 46 -28.28 -3.28 -20.36
N ALA A 47 -28.59 -2.08 -20.84
CA ALA A 47 -27.78 -0.89 -20.67
C ALA A 47 -27.52 -0.52 -19.20
N SER A 48 -28.49 -0.76 -18.32
CA SER A 48 -28.35 -0.47 -16.89
C SER A 48 -27.31 -1.38 -16.22
N LYS A 49 -27.37 -2.68 -16.54
CA LYS A 49 -26.41 -3.67 -16.03
C LYS A 49 -25.01 -3.44 -16.58
N VAL A 50 -24.88 -3.09 -17.86
CA VAL A 50 -23.59 -2.76 -18.48
C VAL A 50 -22.97 -1.54 -17.78
N ALA A 51 -23.76 -0.49 -17.53
CA ALA A 51 -23.28 0.69 -16.82
C ALA A 51 -22.81 0.36 -15.39
N ALA A 52 -23.57 -0.45 -14.64
CA ALA A 52 -23.19 -0.88 -13.30
C ALA A 52 -21.88 -1.69 -13.30
N LEU A 53 -21.72 -2.62 -14.25
CA LEU A 53 -20.48 -3.41 -14.38
C LEU A 53 -19.27 -2.54 -14.72
N ASN A 54 -19.45 -1.54 -15.58
CA ASN A 54 -18.38 -0.60 -15.92
C ASN A 54 -17.96 0.26 -14.74
N ASN A 55 -18.92 0.79 -13.98
CA ASN A 55 -18.63 1.57 -12.78
C ASN A 55 -17.88 0.70 -11.74
N ASN A 56 -18.29 -0.56 -11.57
CA ASN A 56 -17.58 -1.50 -10.70
C ASN A 56 -16.13 -1.75 -11.18
N ALA A 57 -15.92 -1.94 -12.49
CA ALA A 57 -14.59 -2.11 -13.06
C ALA A 57 -13.70 -0.86 -12.84
N GLU A 58 -14.26 0.34 -12.98
CA GLU A 58 -13.55 1.60 -12.71
C GLU A 58 -13.20 1.77 -11.23
N ASN A 59 -14.10 1.41 -10.32
CA ASN A 59 -13.85 1.41 -8.88
C ASN A 59 -12.70 0.47 -8.51
N VAL A 60 -12.71 -0.75 -9.06
CA VAL A 60 -11.63 -1.73 -8.85
C VAL A 60 -10.31 -1.22 -9.43
N LEU A 61 -10.33 -0.65 -10.64
CA LEU A 61 -9.13 -0.06 -11.24
C LEU A 61 -8.56 1.07 -10.37
N THR A 62 -9.43 1.93 -9.85
CA THR A 62 -9.05 3.03 -8.95
C THR A 62 -8.40 2.49 -7.68
N PHE A 63 -9.00 1.47 -7.06
CA PHE A 63 -8.48 0.82 -5.86
C PHE A 63 -7.10 0.18 -6.09
N LEU A 64 -6.92 -0.53 -7.20
CA LEU A 64 -5.64 -1.17 -7.53
C LEU A 64 -4.55 -0.12 -7.77
N THR A 65 -4.90 0.96 -8.48
CA THR A 65 -3.96 2.04 -8.79
C THR A 65 -3.55 2.80 -7.53
N SER A 66 -4.51 3.11 -6.65
CA SER A 66 -4.25 3.81 -5.39
C SER A 66 -3.42 2.94 -4.43
N SER A 67 -3.70 1.64 -4.37
CA SER A 67 -2.92 0.68 -3.56
C SER A 67 -1.47 0.61 -3.99
N ARG A 68 -1.20 0.56 -5.30
CA ARG A 68 0.18 0.58 -5.83
C ARG A 68 0.88 1.89 -5.49
N LYS A 69 0.25 3.03 -5.78
CA LYS A 69 0.82 4.36 -5.49
C LYS A 69 1.10 4.53 -4.00
N HIS A 70 0.19 4.08 -3.13
CA HIS A 70 0.40 4.11 -1.69
C HIS A 70 1.63 3.29 -1.27
N LYS A 71 1.81 2.09 -1.86
CA LYS A 71 3.02 1.27 -1.62
C LYS A 71 4.30 1.97 -2.10
N GLU A 72 4.27 2.60 -3.28
CA GLU A 72 5.39 3.36 -3.83
C GLU A 72 5.75 4.56 -2.95
N LEU A 73 4.77 5.37 -2.57
CA LEU A 73 4.97 6.52 -1.68
C LEU A 73 5.50 6.07 -0.31
N ARG A 74 4.94 5.00 0.26
CA ARG A 74 5.45 4.44 1.52
C ARG A 74 6.91 4.02 1.38
N ALA A 75 7.29 3.37 0.29
CA ALA A 75 8.68 2.98 0.06
C ALA A 75 9.60 4.22 -0.01
N LEU A 76 9.23 5.23 -0.80
CA LEU A 76 10.02 6.47 -0.98
C LEU A 76 10.18 7.25 0.33
N TYR A 77 9.10 7.44 1.09
CA TYR A 77 9.10 8.30 2.27
C TYR A 77 9.45 7.55 3.56
N SER A 78 9.45 6.21 3.58
CA SER A 78 9.86 5.44 4.77
C SER A 78 11.30 5.74 5.19
N ALA A 79 12.21 5.88 4.24
CA ALA A 79 13.61 6.21 4.51
C ALA A 79 13.75 7.62 5.14
N ILE A 80 13.01 8.60 4.64
CA ILE A 80 13.01 9.98 5.16
C ILE A 80 12.49 10.03 6.59
N VAL A 81 11.45 9.27 6.92
CA VAL A 81 10.93 9.18 8.30
C VAL A 81 11.93 8.52 9.24
N MET A 82 12.60 7.45 8.80
CA MET A 82 13.66 6.80 9.58
C MET A 82 14.87 7.72 9.78
N GLU A 83 15.24 8.50 8.76
CA GLU A 83 16.30 9.50 8.84
C GLU A 83 15.94 10.65 9.79
N GLN A 84 14.69 11.12 9.79
CA GLN A 84 14.21 12.10 10.77
C GLN A 84 14.30 11.58 12.20
N LYS A 85 13.87 10.33 12.44
CA LYS A 85 13.99 9.70 13.76
C LYS A 85 15.46 9.64 14.21
N ARG A 86 16.36 9.23 13.32
CA ARG A 86 17.80 9.18 13.58
C ARG A 86 18.40 10.58 13.83
N ARG A 87 17.95 11.60 13.11
CA ARG A 87 18.34 13.00 13.36
C ARG A 87 17.91 13.48 14.75
N ILE A 88 16.70 13.13 15.17
CA ILE A 88 16.19 13.48 16.50
C ILE A 88 17.01 12.76 17.58
N GLU A 89 17.29 11.46 17.41
CA GLU A 89 18.17 10.68 18.30
C GLU A 89 19.57 11.31 18.43
N LEU A 90 20.21 11.63 17.30
CA LEU A 90 21.53 12.28 17.30
C LEU A 90 21.52 13.66 17.96
N SER A 91 20.43 14.41 17.79
CA SER A 91 20.30 15.75 18.38
C SER A 91 20.07 15.68 19.89
N ALA A 92 19.28 14.71 20.36
CA ALA A 92 19.08 14.45 21.78
C ALA A 92 20.39 13.99 22.45
N ASN A 93 21.13 13.06 21.81
CA ASN A 93 22.40 12.57 22.33
C ASN A 93 23.47 13.67 22.42
N ARG A 94 23.46 14.67 21.52
CA ARG A 94 24.37 15.82 21.57
C ARG A 94 24.22 16.66 22.84
N VAL A 95 23.04 16.69 23.44
CA VAL A 95 22.75 17.42 24.68
C VAL A 95 22.69 16.48 25.89
N GLY A 96 23.15 15.24 25.76
CA GLY A 96 23.12 14.24 26.83
C GLY A 96 21.72 13.76 27.19
N LEU A 97 20.71 14.01 26.35
CA LEU A 97 19.33 13.61 26.57
C LEU A 97 19.00 12.35 25.78
N ASN A 98 18.21 11.46 26.36
CA ASN A 98 17.64 10.31 25.67
C ASN A 98 16.20 10.62 25.24
N LEU A 99 15.75 10.01 24.14
CA LEU A 99 14.35 10.06 23.76
C LEU A 99 13.46 9.38 24.83
N PRO A 100 12.23 9.88 25.06
CA PRO A 100 11.28 9.24 25.95
C PRO A 100 11.04 7.79 25.53
N LYS A 101 11.23 6.86 26.46
CA LYS A 101 10.87 5.45 26.24
C LYS A 101 9.35 5.32 26.31
N MET A 102 8.75 4.72 25.29
CA MET A 102 7.34 4.36 25.32
C MET A 102 7.12 3.33 26.44
N TYR A 103 6.10 3.53 27.27
CA TYR A 103 5.77 2.61 28.35
C TYR A 103 5.39 1.24 27.78
N ASP A 104 6.06 0.18 28.25
CA ASP A 104 5.77 -1.20 27.90
C ASP A 104 4.97 -1.85 29.06
N PRO A 105 3.68 -2.18 28.86
CA PRO A 105 2.84 -2.75 29.91
C PRO A 105 3.26 -4.17 30.34
N GLU A 106 4.00 -4.90 29.50
CA GLU A 106 4.51 -6.25 29.82
C GLU A 106 5.79 -6.21 30.66
N ASN A 107 6.50 -5.07 30.68
CA ASN A 107 7.71 -4.88 31.46
C ASN A 107 7.77 -3.45 32.04
N PRO A 108 7.00 -3.16 33.11
CA PRO A 108 6.95 -1.85 33.70
C PRO A 108 8.29 -1.51 34.38
N GLN A 109 9.16 -0.79 33.67
CA GLN A 109 10.37 -0.22 34.27
C GLN A 109 10.02 1.07 35.01
N PRO A 110 10.38 1.21 36.30
CA PRO A 110 10.21 2.48 37.01
C PRO A 110 11.14 3.55 36.40
N LEU A 111 10.63 4.77 36.28
CA LEU A 111 11.37 5.96 35.84
C LEU A 111 12.39 6.38 36.92
N THR A 112 13.49 5.63 37.10
CA THR A 112 14.52 5.96 38.08
C THR A 112 15.62 6.81 37.46
N SER A 113 15.78 8.04 37.99
CA SER A 113 16.81 9.03 37.64
C SER A 113 18.17 8.81 38.33
N LYS A 114 18.57 7.58 38.64
CA LYS A 114 19.86 7.31 39.29
C LYS A 114 20.56 6.10 38.66
N LYS A 115 21.63 6.38 37.94
CA LYS A 115 22.69 5.42 37.60
C LYS A 115 24.04 6.13 37.60
N GLU A 116 24.34 6.79 38.70
CA GLU A 116 25.69 7.22 39.08
C GLU A 116 25.87 6.71 40.51
N GLU A 117 26.39 5.50 40.64
CA GLU A 117 26.96 4.89 41.86
C GLU A 117 27.09 3.39 41.57
N GLU A 118 28.11 3.04 40.78
CA GLU A 118 28.79 1.73 40.83
C GLU A 118 29.85 1.72 39.73
N LEU A 119 31.04 2.20 40.09
CA LEU A 119 32.34 1.67 39.66
C LEU A 119 33.38 2.31 40.60
N VAL A 120 33.86 1.48 41.51
CA VAL A 120 35.01 1.68 42.41
C VAL A 120 36.28 1.88 41.60
#